data_AF-A0A1G6RLU6-F1
#
_entry.id   AF-A0A1G6RLU6-F1
#
_cell.length_a   1.000
_cell.length_b   1.000
_cell.length_c   1.000
_cell.angle_alpha   90.00
_cell.angle_beta   90.00
_cell.angle_gamma   90.00
#
_symmetry.space_group_name_H-M   'P 1'
#
loop_
_entity.id
_entity.type
_entity.pdbx_description
1 polymer ?
#
loop_
_entity_poly.entity_id
_entity_poly.type
_entity_poly.pdbx_seq_one_letter_code
_entity_poly.pdbx_strand_id
1 'polypeptide(L)'
;MGTDDRPDPHLSFLEMTDRLVEDLAMHNLKARERLREGIAWLEARRDGADETENADIEILLAQCHDALKRMESLRGTYQDVRAINAAAHAEHIEWLEKRMLGGTDSPEERRARQVRLERLREERQARMDELQRRSREARQPPPQIEGEDGPR
;
A
#
# COMPACT_ATOMS: atom_id res chain seq x y z
N MET A 1 18.76 -38.92 7.55
CA MET A 1 18.22 -37.64 8.04
C MET A 1 17.49 -37.02 6.88
N GLY A 2 16.15 -36.99 6.91
CA GLY A 2 15.39 -36.27 5.88
C GLY A 2 15.44 -34.78 6.20
N THR A 3 15.93 -33.96 5.28
CA THR A 3 15.62 -32.54 5.32
C THR A 3 14.11 -32.44 5.14
N ASP A 4 13.46 -31.76 6.07
CA ASP A 4 12.05 -31.45 5.95
C ASP A 4 11.93 -30.41 4.83
N ASP A 5 11.74 -30.85 3.58
CA ASP A 5 11.63 -30.00 2.38
C ASP A 5 10.32 -29.17 2.36
N ARG A 6 9.57 -29.15 3.47
CA ARG A 6 8.40 -28.30 3.61
C ARG A 6 8.86 -26.84 3.65
N PRO A 7 8.25 -25.97 2.83
CA PRO A 7 8.59 -24.55 2.82
C PRO A 7 8.30 -23.94 4.19
N ASP A 8 9.16 -23.01 4.63
CA ASP A 8 8.97 -22.29 5.88
C ASP A 8 7.62 -21.54 5.82
N PRO A 9 6.72 -21.76 6.79
CA PRO A 9 5.36 -21.23 6.73
C PRO A 9 5.31 -19.71 6.81
N HIS A 10 6.31 -19.07 7.43
CA HIS A 10 6.40 -17.62 7.52
C HIS A 10 6.83 -17.02 6.16
N LEU A 11 7.81 -17.64 5.49
CA LEU A 11 8.18 -17.25 4.12
C LEU A 11 7.02 -17.45 3.15
N SER A 12 6.32 -18.59 3.21
CA SER A 12 5.14 -18.85 2.37
C SER A 12 4.02 -17.81 2.58
N PHE A 13 3.80 -17.37 3.83
CA PHE A 13 2.83 -16.32 4.13
C PHE A 13 3.21 -14.96 3.54
N LEU A 14 4.49 -14.57 3.65
CA LEU A 14 5.00 -13.32 3.08
C LEU A 14 4.89 -13.32 1.55
N GLU A 15 5.28 -14.41 0.89
CA GLU A 15 5.15 -14.58 -0.56
C GLU A 15 3.69 -14.50 -1.02
N MET A 16 2.78 -15.15 -0.30
CA MET A 16 1.34 -15.06 -0.58
C MET A 16 0.84 -13.62 -0.45
N THR A 17 1.27 -12.91 0.59
CA THR A 17 0.87 -11.52 0.83
C THR A 17 1.39 -10.60 -0.28
N ASP A 18 2.63 -10.80 -0.74
CA ASP A 18 3.20 -10.03 -1.85
C ASP A 18 2.43 -10.24 -3.16
N ARG A 19 2.03 -11.48 -3.46
CA ARG A 19 1.18 -11.79 -4.63
C ARG A 19 -0.19 -11.12 -4.53
N LEU A 20 -0.82 -11.17 -3.36
CA LEU A 20 -2.11 -10.48 -3.16
C LEU A 20 -1.99 -8.97 -3.37
N VAL A 21 -0.93 -8.35 -2.88
CA VAL A 21 -0.68 -6.91 -3.09
C VAL A 21 -0.40 -6.60 -4.56
N GLU A 22 0.30 -7.49 -5.27
CA GLU A 22 0.50 -7.38 -6.71
C GLU A 22 -0.82 -7.40 -7.49
N ASP A 23 -1.67 -8.39 -7.20
CA ASP A 23 -2.98 -8.51 -7.85
C ASP A 23 -3.83 -7.27 -7.59
N LEU A 24 -3.88 -6.78 -6.34
CA LEU A 24 -4.59 -5.56 -5.99
C LEU A 24 -4.04 -4.31 -6.70
N ALA A 25 -2.71 -4.20 -6.83
CA ALA A 25 -2.08 -3.11 -7.56
C ALA A 25 -2.44 -3.16 -9.05
N MET A 26 -2.45 -4.35 -9.66
CA MET A 26 -2.85 -4.54 -11.06
C MET A 26 -4.33 -4.26 -11.30
N HIS A 27 -5.22 -4.69 -10.39
CA HIS A 27 -6.64 -4.38 -10.46
C HIS A 27 -6.89 -2.86 -10.34
N ASN A 28 -6.19 -2.19 -9.42
CA ASN A 28 -6.26 -0.74 -9.27
C ASN A 28 -5.79 0.00 -10.54
N LEU A 29 -4.70 -0.45 -11.16
CA LEU A 29 -4.21 0.12 -12.41
C LEU A 29 -5.27 0.03 -13.52
N LYS A 30 -5.81 -1.17 -13.75
CA LYS A 30 -6.86 -1.39 -14.76
C LYS A 30 -8.12 -0.57 -14.48
N ALA A 31 -8.52 -0.45 -13.21
CA ALA A 31 -9.68 0.36 -12.82
C ALA A 31 -9.45 1.85 -13.10
N ARG A 32 -8.25 2.38 -12.85
CA ARG A 32 -7.88 3.76 -13.16
C ARG A 32 -7.86 4.04 -14.66
N GLU A 33 -7.37 3.12 -15.47
CA GLU A 33 -7.42 3.23 -16.93
C GLU A 33 -8.86 3.35 -17.43
N ARG A 34 -9.75 2.45 -16.98
CA ARG A 34 -11.19 2.51 -17.31
C ARG A 34 -11.87 3.80 -16.83
N LEU A 35 -11.51 4.32 -15.65
CA LEU A 35 -12.03 5.60 -15.19
C LEU A 35 -11.58 6.75 -16.07
N ARG A 36 -10.32 6.76 -16.54
CA ARG A 36 -9.83 7.79 -17.47
C ARG A 36 -10.53 7.73 -18.82
N GLU A 37 -10.79 6.53 -19.33
CA GLU A 37 -11.59 6.33 -20.54
C GLU A 37 -13.02 6.88 -20.35
N GLY A 38 -13.65 6.60 -19.21
CA GLY A 38 -14.97 7.14 -18.87
C GLY A 38 -15.00 8.66 -18.75
N ILE A 39 -13.97 9.27 -18.14
CA ILE A 39 -13.81 10.72 -18.08
C ILE A 39 -13.72 11.32 -19.48
N ALA A 40 -12.84 10.78 -20.33
CA ALA A 40 -12.68 11.28 -21.70
C ALA A 40 -13.98 11.14 -22.51
N TRP A 41 -14.74 10.06 -22.30
CA TRP A 41 -16.06 9.88 -22.92
C TRP A 41 -17.09 10.91 -22.44
N LEU A 42 -17.14 11.20 -21.13
CA LEU A 42 -18.02 12.22 -20.56
C LEU A 42 -17.67 13.62 -21.06
N GLU A 43 -16.36 13.94 -21.13
CA GLU A 43 -15.88 15.21 -21.67
C GLU A 43 -16.28 15.38 -23.14
N ALA A 44 -16.14 14.35 -23.97
CA ALA A 44 -16.59 14.39 -25.35
C ALA A 44 -18.12 14.47 -25.49
N ARG A 45 -18.88 13.84 -24.58
CA ARG A 45 -20.35 13.89 -24.60
C ARG A 45 -20.88 15.30 -24.29
N ARG A 46 -20.13 16.07 -23.51
CA ARG A 46 -20.45 17.43 -23.08
C ARG A 46 -20.66 18.40 -24.24
N ASP A 47 -19.89 18.28 -25.31
CA ASP A 47 -19.92 19.21 -26.46
C ASP A 47 -21.27 19.24 -27.21
N GLY A 48 -22.13 18.25 -27.00
CA GLY A 48 -23.46 18.16 -27.60
C GLY A 48 -24.58 17.91 -26.59
N ALA A 49 -24.34 18.21 -25.31
CA ALA A 49 -25.33 18.05 -24.25
C ALA A 49 -26.24 19.28 -24.15
N ASP A 50 -27.51 19.06 -23.79
CA ASP A 50 -28.37 20.15 -23.33
C ASP A 50 -28.02 20.56 -21.88
N GLU A 51 -28.68 21.59 -21.35
CA GLU A 51 -28.36 22.11 -20.01
C GLU A 51 -28.54 21.08 -18.89
N THR A 52 -29.55 20.20 -19.00
CA THR A 52 -29.82 19.19 -17.98
C THR A 52 -28.79 18.07 -18.03
N GLU A 53 -28.50 17.59 -19.24
CA GLU A 53 -27.48 16.56 -19.46
C GLU A 53 -26.08 17.08 -19.10
N ASN A 54 -25.76 18.34 -19.39
CA ASN A 54 -24.48 18.93 -19.00
C ASN A 54 -24.33 18.97 -17.46
N ALA A 55 -25.39 19.30 -16.73
CA ALA A 55 -25.36 19.29 -15.27
C ALA A 55 -25.11 17.86 -14.71
N ASP A 56 -25.76 16.85 -15.28
CA ASP A 56 -25.53 15.44 -14.92
C ASP A 56 -24.08 15.00 -15.24
N ILE A 57 -23.56 15.38 -16.41
CA ILE A 57 -22.18 15.09 -16.82
C ILE A 57 -21.18 15.71 -15.85
N GLU A 58 -21.38 16.95 -15.40
CA GLU A 58 -20.50 17.63 -14.45
C GLU A 58 -20.45 16.90 -13.09
N ILE A 59 -21.59 16.39 -12.60
CA ILE A 59 -21.65 15.58 -11.38
C ILE A 59 -20.87 14.28 -11.56
N LEU A 60 -21.07 13.59 -12.69
CA LEU A 60 -20.37 12.33 -12.99
C LEU A 60 -18.86 12.54 -13.10
N LEU A 61 -18.41 13.61 -13.75
CA LEU A 61 -16.99 13.97 -13.84
C LEU A 61 -16.38 14.21 -12.46
N ALA A 62 -17.08 14.94 -11.59
CA ALA A 62 -16.63 15.18 -10.21
C ALA A 62 -16.47 13.85 -9.43
N GLN A 63 -17.44 12.94 -9.54
CA GLN A 63 -17.37 11.62 -8.92
C GLN A 63 -16.23 10.76 -9.48
N CYS A 64 -16.01 10.78 -10.79
CA CYS A 64 -14.91 10.06 -11.44
C CYS A 64 -13.55 10.58 -10.99
N HIS A 65 -13.36 11.90 -10.89
CA HIS A 65 -12.10 12.49 -10.41
C HIS A 65 -11.84 12.17 -8.93
N ASP A 66 -12.87 12.23 -8.09
CA ASP A 66 -12.76 11.85 -6.68
C ASP A 66 -12.42 10.35 -6.52
N ALA A 67 -13.07 9.48 -7.30
CA ALA A 67 -12.73 8.06 -7.35
C ALA A 67 -11.28 7.82 -7.81
N LEU A 68 -10.82 8.53 -8.84
CA LEU A 68 -9.45 8.44 -9.34
C LEU A 68 -8.42 8.87 -8.28
N LYS A 69 -8.69 9.96 -7.56
CA LYS A 69 -7.85 10.43 -6.46
C LYS A 69 -7.74 9.40 -5.33
N ARG A 70 -8.86 8.78 -4.92
CA ARG A 70 -8.85 7.69 -3.93
C ARG A 70 -8.05 6.48 -4.42
N MET A 71 -8.22 6.09 -5.67
CA MET A 71 -7.47 4.97 -6.26
C MET A 71 -5.97 5.26 -6.34
N GLU A 72 -5.57 6.51 -6.60
CA GLU A 72 -4.16 6.93 -6.59
C GLU A 72 -3.54 6.89 -5.20
N SER A 73 -4.31 7.21 -4.16
CA SER A 73 -3.87 7.06 -2.77
C SER A 73 -3.56 5.60 -2.41
N LEU A 74 -4.35 4.63 -2.91
CA LEU A 74 -4.11 3.20 -2.67
C LEU A 74 -2.77 2.70 -3.20
N ARG A 75 -2.22 3.33 -4.25
CA ARG A 75 -0.90 2.98 -4.79
C ARG A 75 0.19 3.11 -3.73
N GLY A 76 0.15 4.16 -2.91
CA GLY A 76 1.11 4.37 -1.83
C GLY A 76 1.01 3.25 -0.79
N THR A 77 -0.20 2.90 -0.40
CA THR A 77 -0.48 1.78 0.52
C THR A 77 0.09 0.46 0.02
N TYR A 78 -0.07 0.13 -1.26
CA TYR A 78 0.49 -1.11 -1.83
C TYR A 78 2.03 -1.13 -1.78
N GLN A 79 2.67 0.00 -2.04
CA GLN A 79 4.13 0.13 -1.95
C GLN A 79 4.62 -0.02 -0.50
N ASP A 80 3.91 0.60 0.45
CA ASP A 80 4.23 0.50 1.87
C ASP A 80 4.14 -0.96 2.37
N VAL A 81 3.09 -1.70 1.98
CA VAL A 81 2.93 -3.11 2.35
C VAL A 81 4.05 -3.98 1.77
N ARG A 82 4.40 -3.80 0.48
CA ARG A 82 5.54 -4.52 -0.12
C ARG A 82 6.85 -4.23 0.60
N ALA A 83 7.08 -2.98 1.01
CA ALA A 83 8.28 -2.60 1.75
C ALA A 83 8.32 -3.22 3.15
N ILE A 84 7.17 -3.37 3.81
CA ILE A 84 7.05 -4.06 5.11
C ILE A 84 7.33 -5.56 4.93
N ASN A 85 6.75 -6.21 3.92
CA ASN A 85 6.97 -7.62 3.63
C ASN A 85 8.45 -7.90 3.32
N ALA A 86 9.10 -7.07 2.51
CA ALA A 86 10.53 -7.20 2.23
C ALA A 86 11.40 -7.11 3.50
N ALA A 87 11.08 -6.20 4.42
CA ALA A 87 11.78 -6.08 5.70
C ALA A 87 11.54 -7.31 6.60
N ALA A 88 10.30 -7.80 6.66
CA ALA A 88 9.96 -9.02 7.40
C ALA A 88 10.63 -10.27 6.81
N HIS A 89 10.77 -10.33 5.48
CA HIS A 89 11.46 -11.41 4.79
C HIS A 89 12.95 -11.44 5.13
N ALA A 90 13.60 -10.27 5.11
CA ALA A 90 15.00 -10.14 5.51
C ALA A 90 15.23 -10.52 6.98
N GLU A 91 14.36 -10.06 7.90
CA GLU A 91 14.44 -10.43 9.32
C GLU A 91 14.34 -11.95 9.52
N HIS A 92 13.40 -12.60 8.83
CA HIS A 92 13.17 -14.03 8.99
C HIS A 92 14.30 -14.88 8.40
N ILE A 93 14.87 -14.48 7.26
CA ILE A 93 16.06 -15.14 6.70
C ILE A 93 17.22 -15.09 7.70
N GLU A 94 17.52 -13.93 8.28
CA GLU A 94 18.60 -13.83 9.27
C GLU A 94 18.35 -14.68 10.52
N TRP A 95 17.08 -14.83 10.92
CA TRP A 95 16.70 -15.74 12.00
C TRP A 95 16.88 -17.22 11.64
N LEU A 96 16.53 -17.62 10.40
CA LEU A 96 16.75 -18.99 9.91
C LEU A 96 18.24 -19.31 9.80
N GLU A 97 19.05 -18.39 9.29
CA GLU A 97 20.52 -18.54 9.26
C GLU A 97 21.10 -18.80 10.65
N LYS A 98 20.63 -18.07 11.69
CA LYS A 98 21.01 -18.30 13.10
C LYS A 98 20.72 -19.74 13.53
N ARG A 99 19.56 -20.28 13.14
CA ARG A 99 19.14 -21.64 13.51
C ARG A 99 19.95 -22.71 12.78
N MET A 100 20.31 -22.45 11.51
CA MET A 100 21.14 -23.35 10.70
C MET A 100 22.61 -23.38 11.14
N LEU A 101 23.17 -22.24 11.58
CA LEU A 101 24.57 -22.12 11.97
C LEU A 101 24.89 -22.63 13.39
N GLY A 102 23.89 -23.08 14.16
CA GLY A 102 24.12 -23.98 15.31
C GLY A 102 25.19 -23.56 16.31
N GLY A 103 25.37 -22.26 16.58
CA GLY A 103 26.32 -21.76 17.59
C GLY A 103 27.79 -21.76 17.17
N THR A 104 28.12 -21.91 15.87
CA THR A 104 29.51 -21.76 15.37
C THR A 104 29.95 -20.30 15.25
N ASP A 105 29.04 -19.33 15.37
CA ASP A 105 29.36 -17.90 15.32
C ASP A 105 30.31 -17.48 16.46
N SER A 106 31.38 -16.78 16.10
CA SER A 106 32.23 -16.06 17.04
C SER A 106 31.46 -15.01 17.84
N PRO A 107 31.95 -14.56 19.01
CA PRO A 107 31.30 -13.50 19.79
C PRO A 107 31.15 -12.16 19.04
N GLU A 108 32.00 -11.90 18.04
CA GLU A 108 31.93 -10.69 17.21
C GLU A 108 30.84 -10.82 16.14
N GLU A 109 30.77 -11.96 15.45
CA GLU A 109 29.72 -12.26 14.48
C GLU A 109 28.33 -12.24 15.14
N ARG A 110 28.22 -12.77 16.37
CA ARG A 110 26.98 -12.71 17.15
C ARG A 110 26.54 -11.27 17.43
N ARG A 111 27.47 -10.39 17.81
CA ARG A 111 27.17 -8.97 18.07
C ARG A 111 26.78 -8.23 16.80
N ALA A 112 27.53 -8.42 15.72
CA ALA A 112 27.23 -7.80 14.42
C ALA A 112 25.86 -8.22 13.88
N ARG A 113 25.51 -9.50 14.02
CA ARG A 113 24.21 -10.05 13.63
C ARG A 113 23.08 -9.50 14.50
N GLN A 114 23.27 -9.43 15.82
CA GLN A 114 22.24 -8.88 16.72
C GLN A 114 21.90 -7.42 16.38
N VAL A 115 22.93 -6.59 16.15
CA VAL A 115 22.75 -5.20 15.71
C VAL A 115 21.98 -5.12 14.39
N ARG A 116 22.26 -6.04 13.46
CA ARG A 116 21.57 -6.10 12.17
C ARG A 116 20.09 -6.46 12.31
N LEU A 117 19.77 -7.48 13.13
CA LEU A 117 18.39 -7.87 13.43
C LEU A 117 17.61 -6.76 14.15
N GLU A 118 18.23 -6.08 15.13
CA GLU A 118 17.62 -4.94 15.82
C GLU A 118 17.31 -3.81 14.84
N ARG A 119 18.26 -3.47 13.96
CA ARG A 119 18.04 -2.48 12.91
C ARG A 119 16.90 -2.86 11.96
N LEU A 120 16.84 -4.10 11.49
CA LEU A 120 15.75 -4.56 10.61
C LEU A 120 14.38 -4.48 11.30
N ARG A 121 14.31 -4.79 12.60
CA ARG A 121 13.09 -4.65 13.40
C ARG A 121 12.65 -3.20 13.54
N GLU A 122 13.58 -2.30 13.83
CA GLU A 122 13.32 -0.86 13.92
C GLU A 122 12.83 -0.31 12.58
N GLU A 123 13.49 -0.66 11.47
CA GLU A 123 13.08 -0.25 10.13
C GLU A 123 11.67 -0.76 9.79
N ARG A 124 11.35 -2.02 10.12
CA ARG A 124 10.00 -2.58 9.93
C ARG A 124 8.96 -1.85 10.78
N GLN A 125 9.24 -1.61 12.05
CA GLN A 125 8.32 -0.93 12.95
C GLN A 125 8.03 0.50 12.48
N ALA A 126 9.08 1.25 12.11
CA ALA A 126 8.93 2.61 11.59
C ALA A 126 8.05 2.66 10.33
N ARG A 127 8.18 1.68 9.42
CA ARG A 127 7.32 1.59 8.23
C ARG A 127 5.86 1.26 8.57
N MET A 128 5.63 0.37 9.54
CA MET A 128 4.27 0.08 10.02
C MET A 128 3.63 1.30 10.67
N ASP A 129 4.38 2.04 11.48
CA ASP A 129 3.89 3.25 12.15
C ASP A 129 3.53 4.35 11.13
N GLU A 130 4.38 4.53 10.11
CA GLU A 130 4.12 5.46 9.01
C GLU A 130 2.87 5.08 8.20
N LEU A 131 2.71 3.78 7.89
CA LEU A 131 1.50 3.28 7.22
C LEU A 131 0.24 3.51 8.06
N GLN A 132 0.31 3.26 9.37
CA GLN A 132 -0.79 3.53 10.29
C GLN A 132 -1.11 5.02 10.37
N ARG A 133 -0.09 5.89 10.41
CA ARG A 133 -0.26 7.36 10.40
C ARG A 133 -0.99 7.81 9.14
N ARG A 134 -0.52 7.41 7.96
CA ARG A 134 -1.17 7.74 6.67
C ARG A 134 -2.61 7.22 6.61
N SER A 135 -2.86 6.01 7.11
CA SER A 135 -4.21 5.45 7.18
C SER A 135 -5.15 6.26 8.08
N ARG A 136 -4.65 6.78 9.21
CA ARG A 136 -5.42 7.67 10.10
C ARG A 136 -5.69 9.02 9.46
N GLU A 137 -4.69 9.61 8.79
CA GLU A 137 -4.84 10.88 8.06
C GLU A 137 -5.85 10.77 6.93
N ALA A 138 -5.83 9.67 6.16
CA ALA A 138 -6.80 9.42 5.10
C ALA A 138 -8.25 9.18 5.61
N ARG A 139 -8.42 8.85 6.90
CA ARG A 139 -9.73 8.69 7.55
C ARG A 139 -10.26 9.97 8.19
N GLN A 140 -9.43 11.00 8.34
CA GLN A 140 -9.93 12.28 8.83
C GLN A 140 -10.79 12.92 7.73
N PRO A 141 -12.03 13.34 8.05
CA PRO A 141 -12.79 14.16 7.13
C PRO A 141 -11.98 15.43 6.82
N PRO A 142 -12.05 15.97 5.60
CA PRO A 142 -11.38 17.24 5.29
C PRO A 142 -11.81 18.27 6.34
N PRO A 143 -10.88 19.15 6.79
CA PRO A 143 -11.24 20.20 7.72
C PRO A 143 -12.42 20.97 7.12
N GLN A 144 -13.51 21.04 7.88
CA GLN A 144 -14.61 21.94 7.55
C GLN A 144 -13.99 23.33 7.50
N ILE A 145 -13.91 23.91 6.31
CA ILE A 145 -13.62 25.33 6.17
C ILE A 145 -14.86 26.02 6.75
N GLU A 146 -14.83 26.34 8.04
CA GLU A 146 -15.75 27.30 8.64
C GLU A 146 -15.52 28.63 7.93
N GLY A 147 -16.35 28.92 6.94
CA GLY A 147 -16.14 30.07 6.08
C GLY A 147 -17.24 30.26 5.06
N GLU A 148 -18.49 30.32 5.52
CA GLU A 148 -19.49 31.30 5.07
C GLU A 148 -20.78 31.11 5.88
N ASP A 149 -20.68 31.36 7.19
CA ASP A 149 -21.84 31.83 7.95
C ASP A 149 -21.84 33.37 7.89
N GLY A 150 -22.66 33.91 6.99
CA GLY A 150 -23.45 35.11 7.27
C GLY A 150 -23.41 36.25 6.23
N PRO A 151 -24.42 37.16 6.23
CA PRO A 151 -25.72 37.10 6.90
C PRO A 151 -26.92 37.25 5.93
N ARG A 152 -28.09 36.90 6.47
CA ARG A 152 -29.47 37.17 6.02
C ARG A 152 -29.70 38.22 4.94
#